data_AF-A0A7C4NPA8-F1
#
_entry.id   AF-A0A7C4NPA8-F1
#
_cell.length_a   1.000
_cell.length_b   1.000
_cell.length_c   1.000
_cell.angle_alpha   90.00
_cell.angle_beta   90.00
_cell.angle_gamma   90.00
#
_symmetry.space_group_name_H-M   'P 1'
#
loop_
_entity.id
_entity.type
_entity.pdbx_description
1 polymer ?
#
loop_
_entity_poly.entity_id
_entity_poly.type
_entity_poly.pdbx_seq_one_letter_code
_entity_poly.pdbx_strand_id
1 'polypeptide(L)'
;MACADKNDGVIFFSKSKFRKSFVGTKTILGRRLEFCHPPSLEKLFATLLISLRLVKPIIESSGPGLETESKLLIAAVRNNNFEYLGTLEIVEDFIDIINNVEEVKKKIMVL
;
A
#
# COMPACT_ATOMS: atom_id res chain seq x y z
N MET A 1 -3.88 1.78 3.05
CA MET A 1 -3.22 2.57 2.00
C MET A 1 -2.16 3.42 2.65
N ALA A 2 -1.01 3.60 2.02
CA ALA A 2 0.03 4.53 2.46
C ALA A 2 0.44 5.42 1.28
N CYS A 3 0.83 6.66 1.57
CA CYS A 3 1.35 7.59 0.58
C CYS A 3 2.68 8.14 1.10
N ALA A 4 3.67 8.15 0.23
CA ALA A 4 4.99 8.70 0.47
C ALA A 4 5.25 9.88 -0.48
N ASP A 5 6.02 10.85 0.00
CA ASP A 5 6.44 12.01 -0.78
C ASP A 5 7.55 11.67 -1.79
N LYS A 6 8.06 12.68 -2.50
CA LYS A 6 9.16 12.55 -3.46
C LYS A 6 10.47 12.04 -2.87
N ASN A 7 10.63 12.09 -1.55
CA ASN A 7 11.80 11.62 -0.80
C ASN A 7 11.56 10.22 -0.18
N ASP A 8 10.47 9.55 -0.58
CA ASP A 8 9.99 8.28 -0.04
C ASP A 8 9.56 8.35 1.43
N GLY A 9 9.40 9.54 2.01
CA GLY A 9 8.91 9.71 3.37
C GLY A 9 7.40 9.54 3.45
N VAL A 10 6.91 8.63 4.29
CA VAL A 10 5.46 8.40 4.44
C VAL A 10 4.78 9.62 5.04
N ILE A 11 3.89 10.25 4.28
CA ILE A 11 3.15 11.45 4.71
C ILE A 11 1.73 11.13 5.15
N PHE A 12 1.19 10.00 4.70
CA PHE A 12 -0.18 9.60 4.99
C PHE A 12 -0.31 8.09 5.04
N PHE A 13 -1.16 7.60 5.92
CA PHE A 13 -1.65 6.23 5.87
C PHE A 13 -3.11 6.18 6.30
N SER A 14 -3.86 5.26 5.71
CA SER A 14 -5.24 4.95 6.09
C SER A 14 -5.29 3.62 6.83
N LYS A 15 -6.09 3.61 7.90
CA LYS A 15 -6.52 2.39 8.57
C LYS A 15 -7.83 1.94 7.92
N SER A 16 -7.86 0.71 7.41
CA SER A 16 -9.13 0.12 6.98
C SER A 16 -9.86 -0.45 8.19
N LYS A 17 -11.19 -0.31 8.22
CA LYS A 17 -12.05 -0.96 9.22
C LYS A 17 -12.18 -2.47 8.98
N PHE A 18 -11.91 -2.93 7.76
CA PHE A 18 -12.12 -4.31 7.32
C PHE A 18 -10.82 -5.12 7.22
N ARG A 19 -9.65 -4.48 7.42
CA ARG A 19 -8.34 -5.09 7.15
C ARG A 19 -7.56 -5.23 8.44
N LYS A 20 -7.30 -6.46 8.89
CA LYS A 20 -6.47 -6.75 10.08
C LYS A 20 -4.99 -6.90 9.75
N SER A 21 -4.67 -7.30 8.51
CA SER A 21 -3.36 -7.78 8.07
C SER A 21 -2.30 -6.67 7.92
N PHE A 22 -2.71 -5.41 7.72
CA PHE A 22 -1.82 -4.26 7.59
C PHE A 22 -2.22 -3.16 8.58
N VAL A 23 -1.64 -3.21 9.78
CA VAL A 23 -1.87 -2.21 10.82
C VAL A 23 -0.82 -1.11 10.72
N GLY A 24 -1.13 -0.04 10.00
CA GLY A 24 -0.31 1.17 10.03
C GLY A 24 -0.30 1.78 11.44
N THR A 25 0.88 1.95 12.02
CA THR A 25 1.08 2.66 13.30
C THR A 25 1.52 4.09 13.01
N LYS A 26 1.21 5.05 13.90
CA LYS A 26 1.60 6.46 13.68
C LYS A 26 3.12 6.66 13.57
N THR A 27 3.91 5.70 14.03
CA THR A 27 5.38 5.71 13.99
C THR A 27 5.98 5.49 12.60
N ILE A 28 5.16 5.21 11.58
CA ILE A 28 5.60 5.12 10.19
C ILE A 28 5.65 6.48 9.50
N LEU A 29 4.96 7.50 10.03
CA LEU A 29 4.97 8.84 9.45
C LEU A 29 6.39 9.42 9.47
N GLY A 30 6.85 9.91 8.32
CA GLY A 30 8.19 10.44 8.12
C GLY A 30 9.29 9.38 7.96
N ARG A 31 9.00 8.08 8.17
CA ARG A 31 9.93 7.01 7.81
C ARG A 31 9.95 6.82 6.30
N ARG A 32 11.10 6.36 5.79
CA ARG A 32 11.20 5.96 4.39
C ARG A 32 10.40 4.70 4.14
N LEU A 33 9.71 4.64 3.01
CA LEU A 33 8.78 3.56 2.67
C LEU A 33 9.46 2.18 2.69
N GLU A 34 10.70 2.08 2.21
CA GLU A 34 11.47 0.83 2.21
C GLU A 34 11.71 0.25 3.62
N PHE A 35 11.74 1.10 4.65
CA PHE A 35 11.94 0.70 6.05
C PHE A 35 10.64 0.43 6.79
N CYS A 36 9.49 0.57 6.14
CA CYS A 36 8.19 0.26 6.73
C CYS A 36 7.84 -1.23 6.61
N HIS A 37 8.66 -2.00 5.89
CA HIS A 37 8.45 -3.43 5.63
C HIS A 37 9.58 -4.26 6.26
N PRO A 38 9.39 -5.60 6.41
CA PRO A 38 10.46 -6.49 6.87
C PRO A 38 11.75 -6.34 6.06
N PRO A 39 12.94 -6.49 6.66
CA PRO A 39 14.23 -6.27 5.99
C PRO A 39 14.44 -7.10 4.71
N SER A 40 13.80 -8.27 4.61
CA SER A 40 13.83 -9.11 3.41
C SER A 40 13.23 -8.44 2.17
N LEU A 41 12.32 -7.48 2.35
CA LEU A 41 11.63 -6.77 1.28
C LEU A 41 12.25 -5.40 0.97
N GLU A 42 13.16 -4.91 1.80
CA GLU A 42 13.77 -3.57 1.66
C GLU A 42 14.40 -3.37 0.28
N LYS A 43 15.22 -4.33 -0.16
CA LYS A 43 15.89 -4.27 -1.48
C LYS A 43 14.91 -4.32 -2.65
N LEU A 44 13.81 -5.05 -2.50
CA LEU A 44 12.73 -5.11 -3.48
C LEU A 44 12.05 -3.73 -3.59
N PHE A 45 11.65 -3.16 -2.45
CA PHE A 45 11.02 -1.83 -2.41
C PHE A 45 11.93 -0.72 -2.93
N ALA A 46 13.22 -0.75 -2.59
CA ALA A 46 14.19 0.21 -3.12
C ALA A 46 14.25 0.16 -4.67
N THR A 47 14.28 -1.05 -5.25
CA THR A 47 14.30 -1.23 -6.71
C THR A 47 12.98 -0.80 -7.36
N LEU A 48 11.85 -1.08 -6.71
CA LEU A 48 10.52 -0.69 -7.16
C LEU A 48 10.36 0.83 -7.19
N LEU A 49 10.78 1.54 -6.13
CA LEU A 49 10.73 2.99 -6.03
C LEU A 49 11.57 3.68 -7.12
N ILE A 50 12.77 3.16 -7.40
CA ILE A 50 13.60 3.63 -8.51
C ILE A 50 12.88 3.44 -9.85
N SER A 51 12.27 2.26 -10.05
CA SER A 51 11.53 1.94 -11.29
C SER A 51 10.30 2.84 -11.50
N LEU A 52 9.60 3.17 -10.41
CA LEU A 52 8.42 4.04 -10.41
C LEU A 52 8.77 5.49 -10.76
N ARG A 53 9.90 5.99 -10.27
CA ARG A 53 10.41 7.33 -10.61
C ARG A 53 10.74 7.44 -12.09
N LEU A 54 11.42 6.43 -12.64
CA LEU A 54 12.01 6.49 -13.97
C LEU A 54 11.04 6.16 -15.11
N VAL A 55 10.27 5.08 -15.01
CA VAL A 55 9.60 4.50 -16.19
C VAL A 55 8.20 3.96 -15.93
N LYS A 56 7.96 3.29 -14.79
CA LYS A 56 6.69 2.58 -14.57
C LYS A 56 5.68 3.44 -13.80
N PRO A 57 4.45 3.64 -14.30
CA PRO A 57 3.43 4.37 -13.55
C PRO A 57 2.82 3.53 -12.44
N ILE A 58 2.71 2.21 -12.63
CA ILE A 58 2.02 1.28 -11.74
C ILE A 58 2.78 -0.05 -11.71
N ILE A 59 2.86 -0.66 -10.52
CA ILE A 59 3.36 -2.00 -10.30
C ILE A 59 2.34 -2.76 -9.45
N GLU A 60 1.87 -3.88 -9.99
CA GLU A 60 1.00 -4.82 -9.28
C GLU A 60 1.82 -6.04 -8.86
N SER A 61 1.64 -6.47 -7.62
CA SER A 61 2.25 -7.69 -7.11
C SER A 61 1.27 -8.50 -6.26
N SER A 62 1.16 -9.77 -6.59
CA SER A 62 0.64 -10.83 -5.73
C SER A 62 1.85 -11.55 -5.11
N GLY A 63 2.46 -10.93 -4.10
CA GLY A 63 3.70 -11.43 -3.48
C GLY A 63 3.50 -12.66 -2.58
N PRO A 64 4.54 -13.48 -2.35
CA PRO A 64 4.48 -14.60 -1.41
C PRO A 64 4.31 -14.07 0.02
N GLY A 65 3.22 -14.44 0.69
CA GLY A 65 2.82 -13.93 2.02
C GLY A 65 1.62 -12.99 2.00
N LEU A 66 1.16 -12.55 0.82
CA LEU A 66 -0.24 -12.18 0.61
C LEU A 66 -1.00 -13.51 0.42
N GLU A 67 -2.06 -13.77 1.20
CA GLU A 67 -2.95 -14.90 0.84
C GLU A 67 -3.52 -14.64 -0.56
N THR A 68 -3.92 -15.68 -1.28
CA THR A 68 -4.28 -15.68 -2.72
C THR A 68 -5.23 -14.54 -3.15
N GLU A 69 -5.99 -13.98 -2.22
CA GLU A 69 -7.00 -12.94 -2.40
C GLU A 69 -6.56 -11.52 -2.00
N SER A 70 -5.28 -11.31 -1.70
CA SER A 70 -4.70 -9.99 -1.45
C SER A 70 -3.94 -9.49 -2.68
N LYS A 71 -4.00 -8.18 -2.95
CA LYS A 71 -3.23 -7.51 -4.01
C LYS A 71 -2.48 -6.31 -3.45
N LEU A 72 -1.24 -6.13 -3.88
CA LEU A 72 -0.45 -4.93 -3.62
C LEU A 72 -0.28 -4.14 -4.91
N LEU A 73 -0.76 -2.91 -4.90
CA LEU A 73 -0.66 -1.94 -5.97
C LEU A 73 0.24 -0.80 -5.50
N ILE A 74 1.33 -0.56 -6.22
CA ILE A 74 2.26 0.54 -5.96
C ILE A 74 2.29 1.43 -7.20
N ALA A 75 1.90 2.69 -7.04
CA ALA A 75 1.77 3.62 -8.15
C ALA A 75 2.60 4.89 -7.92
N ALA A 76 3.20 5.41 -8.99
CA ALA A 76 3.85 6.71 -8.98
C ALA A 76 2.78 7.81 -9.07
N VAL A 77 2.78 8.74 -8.12
CA VAL A 77 1.93 9.92 -8.15
C VAL A 77 2.64 11.02 -8.92
N ARG A 78 1.99 11.58 -9.93
CA ARG A 78 2.54 12.66 -10.77
C ARG A 78 1.56 13.81 -10.87
N ASN A 79 2.07 15.02 -11.08
CA ASN A 79 1.23 16.17 -11.40
C ASN A 79 0.87 16.22 -12.89
N ASN A 80 0.13 17.24 -13.30
CA ASN A 80 -0.28 17.47 -14.69
C ASN A 80 0.90 17.66 -15.66
N ASN A 81 2.08 18.02 -15.14
CA ASN A 81 3.32 18.19 -15.91
C ASN A 81 4.16 16.90 -15.94
N PHE A 82 3.61 15.76 -15.49
CA PHE A 82 4.29 14.46 -15.35
C PHE A 82 5.45 14.42 -14.34
N GLU A 83 5.59 15.45 -13.51
CA GLU A 83 6.60 15.49 -12.45
C GLU A 83 6.24 14.53 -11.33
N TYR A 84 7.22 13.76 -10.85
CA TYR A 84 7.04 12.78 -9.76
C TYR A 84 6.83 13.50 -8.43
N LEU A 85 5.67 13.28 -7.81
CA LEU A 85 5.29 13.84 -6.51
C LEU A 85 5.52 12.86 -5.36
N GLY A 86 5.53 11.55 -5.64
CA GLY A 86 5.64 10.53 -4.61
C GLY A 86 5.10 9.17 -5.05
N THR A 87 4.90 8.28 -4.08
CA THR A 87 4.41 6.92 -4.31
C THR A 87 3.16 6.65 -3.49
N LEU A 88 2.18 6.01 -4.12
CA LEU A 88 0.95 5.53 -3.50
C LEU A 88 1.00 4.00 -3.39
N GLU A 89 0.89 3.50 -2.17
CA GLU A 89 0.78 2.07 -1.86
C GLU A 89 -0.65 1.74 -1.45
N ILE A 90 -1.33 0.98 -2.30
CA ILE A 90 -2.66 0.45 -2.03
C ILE A 90 -2.50 -1.05 -1.84
N VAL A 91 -3.02 -1.54 -0.74
CA VAL A 91 -3.05 -2.97 -0.47
C VAL A 91 -4.53 -3.33 -0.34
N GLU A 92 -5.01 -4.18 -1.23
CA GLU A 92 -6.36 -4.74 -1.24
C GLU A 92 -6.31 -6.12 -0.61
N ASP A 93 -7.20 -6.40 0.34
CA ASP A 93 -7.32 -7.71 0.98
C ASP A 93 -8.81 -8.00 1.05
N PHE A 94 -9.21 -9.03 0.31
CA PHE A 94 -10.59 -9.46 0.22
C PHE A 94 -10.87 -10.70 1.08
N ILE A 95 -9.89 -11.22 1.82
CA ILE A 95 -10.01 -12.48 2.57
C ILE A 95 -11.16 -12.42 3.57
N ASP A 96 -11.19 -11.37 4.40
CA ASP A 96 -12.26 -11.16 5.39
C ASP A 96 -13.63 -10.95 4.73
N ILE A 97 -13.66 -10.35 3.54
CA ILE A 97 -14.90 -10.11 2.77
C ILE A 97 -15.43 -11.43 2.22
N ILE A 98 -14.55 -12.26 1.64
CA ILE A 98 -14.90 -13.55 1.04
C ILE A 98 -15.35 -14.55 2.11
N ASN A 99 -14.61 -14.62 3.23
CA ASN A 99 -14.87 -15.62 4.27
C ASN A 99 -16.03 -15.24 5.20
N ASN A 100 -16.32 -13.94 5.39
CA ASN A 100 -17.31 -13.46 6.35
C ASN A 100 -18.34 -12.50 5.73
N VAL A 101 -18.83 -12.80 4.53
CA VAL A 101 -19.76 -11.96 3.75
C VAL A 101 -20.93 -11.43 4.58
N GLU A 102 -21.59 -12.30 5.36
CA GLU A 102 -22.78 -11.91 6.14
C GLU A 102 -22.47 -10.95 7.29
N GLU A 103 -21.30 -11.07 7.91
CA GLU A 103 -20.89 -10.13 8.97
C GLU A 103 -20.45 -8.79 8.39
N VAL A 104 -19.80 -8.81 7.23
CA VAL A 104 -19.41 -7.59 6.49
C VAL A 104 -20.66 -6.85 6.01
N LYS A 105 -21.67 -7.54 5.46
CA LYS A 105 -22.96 -6.95 5.08
C LYS A 105 -23.62 -6.23 6.27
N LYS A 106 -23.64 -6.85 7.46
CA LYS A 106 -24.17 -6.22 8.68
C LYS A 106 -23.42 -4.93 9.04
N LYS A 107 -22.09 -4.90 8.89
CA LYS A 107 -21.29 -3.68 9.15
C LYS A 107 -21.54 -2.56 8.13
N ILE A 108 -21.90 -2.91 6.89
CA ILE A 108 -22.22 -1.94 5.83
C ILE A 108 -23.65 -1.40 5.97
N MET A 109 -24.62 -2.25 6.30
CA MET A 109 -26.04 -1.87 6.41
C MET A 109 -26.37 -1.01 7.64
N VAL A 110 -25.44 -0.88 8.59
CA VAL A 110 -25.62 -0.12 9.84
C VAL A 110 -24.90 1.25 9.79
N LEU A 111 -24.31 1.60 8.63
CA LEU A 111 -23.80 2.95 8.31
C LEU A 111 -24.82 3.71 7.47
#